data_AF-A0A0S2DFW8-F1
#
_entry.id   AF-A0A0S2DFW8-F1
#
_cell.length_a   1.000
_cell.length_b   1.000
_cell.length_c   1.000
_cell.angle_alpha   90.00
_cell.angle_beta   90.00
_cell.angle_gamma   90.00
#
_symmetry.space_group_name_H-M   'P 1'
#
loop_
_entity.id
_entity.type
_entity.pdbx_description
1 polymer ?
#
loop_
_entity_poly.entity_id
_entity_poly.type
_entity_poly.pdbx_seq_one_letter_code
_entity_poly.pdbx_strand_id
1 'polypeptide(L)'
;MPVVAESERLPRLHALPLSPALLAMAAGRLPHPALWRCRSGDPFYVYRGAGVPDAAELIPLWDWHSWALGVRERRDGLEFLRFSIEAPDAPECLARTEQGLWARLFDALYEDDLDLDELAAIAEAVDYRHWPLQLRRREDAEPQFGDGLEHSRWLEEWVAAVDALAAAD
;
A
#
# COMPACT_ATOMS: atom_id res chain seq x y z
N MET A 1 16.73 -16.09 5.66
CA MET A 1 15.43 -15.44 5.91
C MET A 1 15.22 -14.45 4.79
N PRO A 2 14.07 -14.47 4.10
CA PRO A 2 13.76 -13.53 3.03
C PRO A 2 13.28 -12.18 3.59
N VAL A 3 13.84 -11.69 4.71
CA VAL A 3 13.47 -10.39 5.29
C VAL A 3 14.74 -9.65 5.64
N VAL A 4 14.84 -8.39 5.21
CA VAL A 4 15.95 -7.50 5.60
C VAL A 4 16.02 -7.36 7.11
N ALA A 5 17.23 -7.32 7.66
CA ALA A 5 17.42 -7.12 9.10
C ALA A 5 16.79 -5.79 9.56
N GLU A 6 16.21 -5.76 10.77
CA GLU A 6 15.54 -4.56 11.31
C GLU A 6 16.45 -3.30 11.27
N SER A 7 17.75 -3.47 11.55
CA SER A 7 18.75 -2.40 11.50
C SER A 7 19.06 -1.88 10.09
N GLU A 8 18.79 -2.67 9.05
CA GLU A 8 19.06 -2.34 7.64
C GLU A 8 17.80 -1.89 6.89
N ARG A 9 16.62 -2.03 7.49
CA ARG A 9 15.31 -1.74 6.88
C ARG A 9 15.23 -0.35 6.26
N LEU A 10 15.45 0.70 7.04
CA LEU A 10 15.35 2.08 6.55
C LEU A 10 16.43 2.41 5.50
N PRO A 11 17.72 2.05 5.70
CA PRO A 11 18.73 2.18 4.65
C PRO A 11 18.33 1.52 3.33
N ARG A 12 17.75 0.32 3.38
CA ARG A 12 17.30 -0.41 2.18
C ARG A 12 16.10 0.27 1.52
N LEU A 13 15.11 0.74 2.29
CA LEU A 13 14.00 1.53 1.76
C LEU A 13 14.49 2.82 1.08
N HIS A 14 15.46 3.52 1.67
CA HIS A 14 16.04 4.73 1.09
C HIS A 14 16.81 4.51 -0.21
N ALA A 15 17.24 3.27 -0.49
CA ALA A 15 17.88 2.92 -1.76
C ALA A 15 16.87 2.65 -2.89
N LEU A 16 15.58 2.51 -2.57
CA LEU A 16 14.51 2.31 -3.54
C LEU A 16 13.98 3.66 -4.07
N PRO A 17 13.40 3.69 -5.28
CA PRO A 17 12.79 4.90 -5.86
C PRO A 17 11.41 5.17 -5.24
N LEU A 18 11.35 5.31 -3.91
CA LEU A 18 10.12 5.62 -3.15
C LEU A 18 10.04 7.11 -2.85
N SER A 19 8.82 7.64 -2.79
CA SER A 19 8.59 9.04 -2.46
C SER A 19 9.02 9.36 -1.02
N PRO A 20 9.32 10.64 -0.73
CA PRO A 20 9.53 11.09 0.64
C PRO A 20 8.36 10.79 1.57
N ALA A 21 7.12 10.80 1.06
CA ALA A 21 5.92 10.54 1.84
C ALA A 21 5.83 9.08 2.29
N LEU A 22 6.06 8.13 1.38
CA LEU A 22 6.06 6.71 1.72
C LEU A 22 7.22 6.36 2.66
N LEU A 23 8.41 6.94 2.43
CA LEU A 23 9.56 6.78 3.32
C LEU A 23 9.29 7.36 4.72
N ALA A 24 8.60 8.49 4.81
CA ALA A 24 8.18 9.06 6.09
C ALA A 24 7.22 8.11 6.82
N MET A 25 6.22 7.56 6.13
CA MET A 25 5.29 6.58 6.69
C MET A 25 5.99 5.32 7.18
N ALA A 26 6.90 4.75 6.39
CA ALA A 26 7.68 3.58 6.78
C ALA A 26 8.60 3.87 7.99
N ALA A 27 9.03 5.11 8.18
CA ALA A 27 9.78 5.57 9.35
C ALA A 27 8.88 6.02 10.53
N GLY A 28 7.57 5.78 10.45
CA GLY A 28 6.60 6.04 11.49
C GLY A 28 6.09 7.48 11.59
N ARG A 29 6.47 8.35 10.65
CA ARG A 29 5.97 9.73 10.54
C ARG A 29 4.80 9.78 9.57
N LEU A 30 3.80 10.61 9.85
CA LEU A 30 2.61 10.73 9.01
C LEU A 30 2.69 12.01 8.17
N PRO A 31 2.76 11.92 6.82
CA PRO A 31 2.66 13.09 5.93
C PRO A 31 1.38 13.89 6.12
N HIS A 32 0.29 13.20 6.48
CA HIS A 32 -1.00 13.78 6.86
C HIS A 32 -1.52 13.04 8.09
N PRO A 33 -2.08 13.72 9.11
CA PRO A 33 -2.52 13.07 10.36
C PRO A 33 -3.43 11.86 10.12
N ALA A 34 -4.42 11.96 9.23
CA ALA A 34 -5.40 10.91 8.98
C ALA A 34 -4.82 9.60 8.41
N LEU A 35 -3.58 9.60 7.91
CA LEU A 35 -2.86 8.39 7.47
C LEU A 35 -2.56 7.42 8.62
N TRP A 36 -2.84 7.79 9.87
CA TRP A 36 -2.87 6.85 10.99
C TRP A 36 -3.82 5.67 10.72
N ARG A 37 -4.85 5.83 9.89
CA ARG A 37 -5.78 4.75 9.53
C ARG A 37 -5.16 3.66 8.66
N CYS A 38 -4.12 3.99 7.89
CA CYS A 38 -3.42 3.05 7.01
C CYS A 38 -2.30 2.27 7.72
N ARG A 39 -2.03 2.54 9.01
CA ARG A 39 -0.95 1.88 9.78
C ARG A 39 -1.26 1.76 11.27
N SER A 40 -1.01 0.59 11.83
CA SER A 40 -1.14 0.34 13.28
C SER A 40 0.17 0.54 14.04
N GLY A 41 1.32 0.54 13.35
CA GLY A 41 2.61 0.72 14.00
C GLY A 41 3.79 0.44 13.08
N ASP A 42 4.98 0.43 13.66
CA ASP A 42 6.18 -0.09 13.00
C ASP A 42 6.02 -1.59 12.72
N PRO A 43 6.77 -2.17 11.76
CA PRO A 43 6.62 -3.57 11.37
C PRO A 43 7.14 -4.53 12.46
N PHE A 44 6.36 -4.73 13.52
CA PHE A 44 6.74 -5.44 14.74
C PHE A 44 6.69 -6.95 14.53
N TYR A 45 5.61 -7.46 13.95
CA TYR A 45 5.34 -8.90 13.94
C TYR A 45 6.35 -9.67 13.07
N VAL A 46 6.72 -9.11 11.93
CA VAL A 46 7.72 -9.71 11.00
C VAL A 46 9.10 -9.88 11.65
N TYR A 47 9.46 -9.05 12.63
CA TYR A 47 10.72 -9.17 13.37
C TYR A 47 10.63 -9.98 14.66
N ARG A 48 9.41 -10.37 15.06
CA ARG A 48 9.14 -11.06 16.34
C ARG A 48 8.56 -12.45 16.16
N GLY A 49 8.76 -13.06 15.00
CA GLY A 49 8.50 -14.48 14.76
C GLY A 49 7.18 -14.78 14.08
N ALA A 50 6.48 -13.78 13.53
CA ALA A 50 5.48 -14.06 12.50
C ALA A 50 6.16 -14.77 11.33
N GLY A 51 5.48 -15.75 10.75
CA GLY A 51 5.92 -16.32 9.49
C GLY A 51 5.90 -15.24 8.40
N VAL A 52 6.72 -15.42 7.39
CA VAL A 52 6.81 -14.51 6.24
C VAL A 52 6.73 -15.32 4.95
N PRO A 53 6.20 -14.76 3.86
CA PRO A 53 6.11 -15.47 2.61
C PRO A 53 7.47 -15.97 2.12
N ASP A 54 7.54 -17.23 1.71
CA ASP A 54 8.72 -17.82 1.11
C ASP A 54 8.93 -17.27 -0.31
N ALA A 55 9.77 -16.23 -0.44
CA ALA A 55 10.03 -15.57 -1.72
C ALA A 55 11.36 -14.76 -1.71
N ALA A 56 11.50 -13.84 -2.68
CA ALA A 56 12.53 -12.82 -2.68
C ALA A 56 12.51 -11.98 -1.39
N GLU A 57 13.65 -11.33 -1.09
CA GLU A 57 13.86 -10.54 0.12
C GLU A 57 12.81 -9.43 0.27
N LEU A 58 12.08 -9.48 1.38
CA LEU A 58 11.06 -8.55 1.83
C LEU A 58 11.72 -7.42 2.63
N ILE A 59 11.32 -6.19 2.32
CA ILE A 59 11.64 -5.00 3.11
C ILE A 59 10.34 -4.51 3.76
N PRO A 60 10.16 -4.72 5.08
CA PRO A 60 8.92 -4.35 5.75
C PRO A 60 8.66 -2.84 5.78
N LEU A 61 7.41 -2.45 5.51
CA LEU A 61 6.96 -1.07 5.54
C LEU A 61 6.38 -0.73 6.92
N TRP A 62 5.22 -1.30 7.27
CA TRP A 62 4.51 -1.14 8.54
C TRP A 62 3.49 -2.26 8.75
N ASP A 63 2.96 -2.36 9.97
CA ASP A 63 1.83 -3.24 10.28
C ASP A 63 0.51 -2.49 10.12
N TRP A 64 -0.54 -3.17 9.67
CA TRP A 64 -1.88 -2.62 9.50
C TRP A 64 -2.94 -3.66 9.92
N HIS A 65 -3.53 -3.47 11.09
CA HIS A 65 -4.39 -4.46 11.76
C HIS A 65 -3.67 -5.82 11.91
N SER A 66 -4.26 -6.90 11.37
CA SER A 66 -3.70 -8.25 11.35
C SER A 66 -2.81 -8.54 10.13
N TRP A 67 -2.43 -7.49 9.39
CA TRP A 67 -1.61 -7.60 8.19
C TRP A 67 -0.25 -6.94 8.37
N ALA A 68 0.76 -7.52 7.74
CA ALA A 68 2.05 -6.87 7.52
C ALA A 68 2.14 -6.40 6.07
N LEU A 69 2.59 -5.16 5.87
CA LEU A 69 2.86 -4.61 4.54
C LEU A 69 4.36 -4.55 4.30
N GLY A 70 4.77 -4.83 3.07
CA GLY A 70 6.16 -4.73 2.67
C GLY A 70 6.32 -4.51 1.18
N VAL A 71 7.57 -4.27 0.80
CA VAL A 71 7.99 -4.15 -0.59
C VAL A 71 9.08 -5.16 -0.87
N ARG A 72 9.09 -5.71 -2.08
CA ARG A 72 10.20 -6.50 -2.61
C ARG A 72 10.65 -5.98 -3.95
N GLU A 73 11.94 -6.10 -4.22
CA GLU A 73 12.50 -5.83 -5.53
C GLU A 73 12.23 -7.01 -6.48
N ARG A 74 11.84 -6.68 -7.71
CA ARG A 74 11.66 -7.62 -8.82
C ARG A 74 12.58 -7.20 -9.97
N ARG A 75 12.75 -8.10 -10.94
CA ARG A 75 13.55 -7.84 -12.15
C ARG A 75 13.03 -6.64 -12.96
N ASP A 76 11.73 -6.40 -12.90
CA ASP A 76 10.96 -5.42 -13.67
C ASP A 76 10.43 -4.24 -12.81
N GLY A 77 10.85 -4.12 -11.55
CA GLY A 77 10.41 -3.01 -10.68
C GLY A 77 10.18 -3.44 -9.23
N LEU A 78 9.21 -2.82 -8.59
CA LEU A 78 8.82 -3.14 -7.22
C LEU A 78 7.56 -3.99 -7.18
N GLU A 79 7.32 -4.62 -6.04
CA GLU A 79 6.02 -5.17 -5.69
C GLU A 79 5.74 -4.87 -4.23
N PHE A 80 4.65 -4.15 -4.03
CA PHE A 80 4.05 -3.90 -2.73
C PHE A 80 3.09 -5.04 -2.46
N LEU A 81 3.19 -5.61 -1.27
CA LEU A 81 2.40 -6.76 -0.89
C LEU A 81 1.95 -6.67 0.56
N ARG A 82 0.85 -7.37 0.86
CA ARG A 82 0.42 -7.66 2.23
C ARG A 82 0.28 -9.14 2.45
N PHE A 83 0.43 -9.57 3.70
CA PHE A 83 0.13 -10.94 4.11
C PHE A 83 -0.38 -10.94 5.56
N SER A 84 -1.18 -11.95 5.88
CA SER A 84 -1.69 -12.10 7.24
C SER A 84 -0.56 -12.50 8.16
N ILE A 85 -0.48 -11.86 9.32
CA ILE A 85 0.47 -12.19 10.38
C ILE A 85 0.22 -13.61 10.93
N GLU A 86 -1.03 -14.07 10.86
CA GLU A 86 -1.45 -15.41 11.32
C GLU A 86 -1.33 -16.48 10.22
N ALA A 87 -1.46 -16.09 8.95
CA ALA A 87 -1.45 -16.98 7.79
C ALA A 87 -0.65 -16.37 6.62
N PRO A 88 0.69 -16.40 6.67
CA PRO A 88 1.56 -15.67 5.75
C PRO A 88 1.72 -16.33 4.37
N ASP A 89 1.23 -17.56 4.19
CA ASP A 89 1.53 -18.40 3.01
C ASP A 89 0.87 -17.93 1.71
N ALA A 90 -0.08 -16.99 1.79
CA ALA A 90 -0.79 -16.43 0.66
C ALA A 90 -0.63 -14.89 0.62
N PRO A 91 0.57 -14.37 0.26
CA PRO A 91 0.74 -12.94 0.09
C PRO A 91 -0.09 -12.42 -1.08
N GLU A 92 -0.72 -11.27 -0.86
CA GLU A 92 -1.43 -10.51 -1.89
C GLU A 92 -0.52 -9.42 -2.45
N CYS A 93 -0.36 -9.39 -3.78
CA CYS A 93 0.25 -8.26 -4.47
C CYS A 93 -0.73 -7.08 -4.44
N LEU A 94 -0.41 -6.06 -3.67
CA LEU A 94 -1.21 -4.84 -3.59
C LEU A 94 -1.03 -3.97 -4.83
N ALA A 95 0.21 -3.79 -5.29
CA ALA A 95 0.57 -2.94 -6.43
C ALA A 95 2.01 -3.18 -6.90
N ARG A 96 2.34 -2.73 -8.12
CA ARG A 96 3.70 -2.76 -8.69
C ARG A 96 4.37 -1.39 -8.73
N THR A 97 3.62 -0.33 -8.46
CA THR A 97 4.12 1.04 -8.34
C THR A 97 3.60 1.68 -7.06
N GLU A 98 4.26 2.75 -6.61
CA GLU A 98 3.81 3.49 -5.44
C GLU A 98 2.43 4.15 -5.70
N GLN A 99 2.16 4.62 -6.92
CA GLN A 99 0.86 5.17 -7.28
C GLN A 99 -0.25 4.11 -7.21
N GLY A 100 0.04 2.87 -7.60
CA GLY A 100 -0.89 1.75 -7.44
C GLY A 100 -1.13 1.39 -5.97
N LEU A 101 -0.09 1.48 -5.12
CA LEU A 101 -0.26 1.31 -3.67
C LEU A 101 -1.17 2.41 -3.11
N TRP A 102 -0.96 3.67 -3.50
CA TRP A 102 -1.83 4.76 -3.08
C TRP A 102 -3.27 4.56 -3.53
N ALA A 103 -3.51 4.06 -4.74
CA ALA A 103 -4.86 3.73 -5.19
C ALA A 103 -5.56 2.71 -4.27
N ARG A 104 -4.85 1.68 -3.77
CA ARG A 104 -5.37 0.74 -2.76
C ARG A 104 -5.65 1.42 -1.42
N LEU A 105 -4.70 2.22 -0.91
CA LEU A 105 -4.84 2.85 0.40
C LEU A 105 -5.95 3.92 0.41
N PHE A 106 -6.10 4.68 -0.67
CA PHE A 106 -7.19 5.64 -0.84
C PHE A 106 -8.56 4.97 -0.87
N ASP A 107 -8.64 3.77 -1.42
CA ASP A 107 -9.87 3.02 -1.43
C ASP A 107 -10.34 2.66 -0.03
N ALA A 108 -9.41 2.19 0.82
CA ALA A 108 -9.69 1.89 2.22
C ALA A 108 -10.02 3.16 3.03
N LEU A 109 -9.33 4.27 2.76
CA LEU A 109 -9.63 5.55 3.42
C LEU A 109 -11.03 6.07 3.04
N TYR A 110 -11.46 5.86 1.79
CA TYR A 110 -12.83 6.19 1.38
C TYR A 110 -13.85 5.29 2.07
N GLU A 111 -13.58 3.98 2.19
CA GLU A 111 -14.45 3.05 2.91
C GLU A 111 -14.57 3.35 4.41
N ASP A 112 -13.54 3.97 4.99
CA ASP A 112 -13.53 4.47 6.37
C ASP A 112 -14.29 5.81 6.54
N ASP A 113 -15.10 6.22 5.55
CA ASP A 113 -15.92 7.44 5.53
C ASP A 113 -15.11 8.73 5.76
N LEU A 114 -13.90 8.84 5.22
CA LEU A 114 -13.16 10.12 5.22
C LEU A 114 -13.83 11.14 4.31
N ASP A 115 -13.79 12.40 4.75
CA ASP A 115 -14.29 13.52 3.96
C ASP A 115 -13.49 13.69 2.65
N LEU A 116 -14.18 14.06 1.57
CA LEU A 116 -13.56 14.18 0.24
C LEU A 116 -12.49 15.28 0.17
N ASP A 117 -12.67 16.38 0.91
CA ASP A 117 -11.65 17.44 1.00
C ASP A 117 -10.44 16.95 1.80
N GLU A 118 -10.65 16.11 2.83
CA GLU A 118 -9.56 15.46 3.56
C GLU A 118 -8.79 14.47 2.68
N LEU A 119 -9.50 13.66 1.87
CA LEU A 119 -8.86 12.77 0.90
C LEU A 119 -8.05 13.55 -0.14
N ALA A 120 -8.57 14.69 -0.63
CA ALA A 120 -7.82 15.54 -1.54
C ALA A 120 -6.54 16.11 -0.90
N ALA A 121 -6.60 16.54 0.36
CA ALA A 121 -5.42 17.01 1.11
C ALA A 121 -4.39 15.90 1.33
N ILE A 122 -4.84 14.67 1.62
CA ILE A 122 -3.95 13.50 1.71
C ILE A 122 -3.28 13.26 0.36
N ALA A 123 -4.04 13.38 -0.75
CA ALA A 123 -3.53 13.08 -2.09
C ALA A 123 -2.39 14.02 -2.45
N GLU A 124 -2.53 15.31 -2.14
CA GLU A 124 -1.45 16.29 -2.28
C GLU A 124 -0.25 15.96 -1.38
N ALA A 125 -0.49 15.58 -0.11
CA ALA A 125 0.59 15.29 0.85
C ALA A 125 1.44 14.06 0.49
N VAL A 126 0.88 13.12 -0.28
CA VAL A 126 1.56 11.88 -0.69
C VAL A 126 1.84 11.81 -2.19
N ASP A 127 1.58 12.89 -2.91
CA ASP A 127 1.72 12.99 -4.38
C ASP A 127 0.91 11.92 -5.14
N TYR A 128 -0.29 11.59 -4.64
CA TYR A 128 -1.21 10.68 -5.31
C TYR A 128 -2.02 11.42 -6.40
N ARG A 129 -1.47 11.47 -7.60
CA ARG A 129 -2.00 12.26 -8.74
C ARG A 129 -3.31 11.73 -9.34
N HIS A 130 -3.70 10.50 -9.03
CA HIS A 130 -4.87 9.85 -9.65
C HIS A 130 -6.15 9.97 -8.82
N TRP A 131 -6.11 10.62 -7.65
CA TRP A 131 -7.27 10.74 -6.76
C TRP A 131 -8.54 11.28 -7.45
N PRO A 132 -8.52 12.41 -8.20
CA PRO A 132 -9.73 12.93 -8.83
C PRO A 132 -10.34 11.97 -9.85
N LEU A 133 -9.52 11.13 -10.50
CA LEU A 133 -10.00 10.13 -11.45
C LEU A 133 -10.50 8.86 -10.75
N GLN A 134 -9.83 8.42 -9.67
CA GLN A 134 -10.29 7.30 -8.86
C GLN A 134 -11.68 7.59 -8.28
N LEU A 135 -11.87 8.77 -7.68
CA LEU A 135 -13.14 9.17 -7.07
C LEU A 135 -14.29 9.04 -8.06
N ARG A 136 -14.18 9.67 -9.24
CA ARG A 136 -15.22 9.60 -10.28
C ARG A 136 -15.51 8.16 -10.70
N ARG A 137 -14.45 7.37 -10.94
CA ARG A 137 -14.60 5.96 -11.33
C ARG A 137 -15.24 5.11 -10.24
N ARG A 138 -15.02 5.46 -8.98
CA ARG A 138 -15.62 4.78 -7.82
C ARG A 138 -17.09 5.13 -7.73
N GLU A 139 -17.44 6.42 -7.74
CA GLU A 139 -18.83 6.89 -7.70
C GLU A 139 -19.68 6.32 -8.85
N ASP A 140 -19.11 6.18 -10.05
CA ASP A 140 -19.78 5.56 -11.21
C ASP A 140 -20.01 4.04 -11.04
N ALA A 141 -19.12 3.36 -10.32
CA ALA A 141 -19.13 1.91 -10.16
C ALA A 141 -19.87 1.45 -8.90
N GLU A 142 -19.91 2.29 -7.86
CA GLU A 142 -20.47 1.98 -6.54
C GLU A 142 -21.92 1.50 -6.55
N PRO A 143 -22.83 2.03 -7.39
CA PRO A 143 -24.19 1.48 -7.51
C PRO A 143 -24.25 0.01 -7.96
N GLN A 144 -23.14 -0.54 -8.46
CA GLN A 144 -23.00 -1.92 -8.94
C GLN A 144 -22.19 -2.80 -7.99
N PHE A 145 -21.62 -2.23 -6.92
CA PHE A 145 -20.95 -3.00 -5.88
C PHE A 145 -22.01 -3.74 -5.07
N GLY A 146 -22.23 -5.01 -5.44
CA GLY A 146 -23.05 -5.93 -4.67
C GLY A 146 -22.30 -6.48 -3.46
N ASP A 147 -22.32 -7.80 -3.30
CA ASP A 147 -21.91 -8.54 -2.12
C ASP A 147 -20.38 -8.61 -1.89
N GLY A 148 -19.56 -7.95 -2.74
CA GLY A 148 -18.16 -7.63 -2.44
C GLY A 148 -17.12 -8.09 -3.49
N LEU A 149 -17.45 -9.06 -4.35
CA LEU A 149 -16.53 -9.49 -5.41
C LEU A 149 -16.38 -8.43 -6.51
N GLU A 150 -17.44 -7.67 -6.77
CA GLU A 150 -17.47 -6.60 -7.77
C GLU A 150 -16.54 -5.45 -7.39
N HIS A 151 -16.55 -5.05 -6.12
CA HIS A 151 -15.68 -3.99 -5.61
C HIS A 151 -14.21 -4.42 -5.60
N SER A 152 -13.91 -5.63 -5.12
CA SER A 152 -12.55 -6.18 -5.13
C SER A 152 -11.97 -6.22 -6.54
N ARG A 153 -12.77 -6.68 -7.52
CA ARG A 153 -12.37 -6.74 -8.93
C ARG A 153 -12.18 -5.34 -9.53
N TRP A 154 -13.08 -4.41 -9.26
CA TRP A 154 -12.94 -3.03 -9.72
C TRP A 154 -11.64 -2.40 -9.19
N LEU A 155 -11.31 -2.64 -7.93
CA LEU A 155 -10.10 -2.11 -7.31
C LEU A 155 -8.84 -2.73 -7.91
N GLU A 156 -8.83 -4.04 -8.15
CA GLU A 156 -7.73 -4.72 -8.86
C GLU A 156 -7.53 -4.15 -10.27
N GLU A 157 -8.61 -3.96 -11.03
CA GLU A 157 -8.56 -3.39 -12.37
C GLU A 157 -8.07 -1.93 -12.34
N TRP A 158 -8.50 -1.14 -11.37
CA TRP A 158 -8.06 0.24 -11.20
C TRP A 158 -6.57 0.35 -10.87
N VAL A 159 -6.11 -0.44 -9.90
CA VAL A 159 -4.70 -0.47 -9.50
C VAL A 159 -3.80 -0.91 -10.64
N ALA A 160 -4.22 -1.95 -11.40
CA ALA A 160 -3.47 -2.39 -12.57
C ALA A 160 -3.36 -1.29 -13.65
N ALA A 161 -4.42 -0.49 -13.83
CA ALA A 161 -4.41 0.63 -14.75
C ALA A 161 -3.47 1.76 -14.26
N VAL A 162 -3.49 2.07 -12.97
CA VAL A 162 -2.57 3.06 -12.37
C VAL A 162 -1.11 2.61 -12.49
N ASP A 163 -0.82 1.34 -12.19
CA ASP A 163 0.51 0.75 -12.35
C ASP A 163 1.00 0.84 -13.81
N ALA A 164 0.12 0.57 -14.78
CA ALA A 164 0.47 0.67 -16.20
C ALA A 164 0.76 2.11 -16.64
N LEU A 165 0.04 3.10 -16.11
CA LEU A 165 0.29 4.52 -16.37
C LEU A 165 1.61 4.98 -15.76
N ALA A 166 1.87 4.61 -14.50
CA ALA A 166 3.10 4.98 -13.80
C ALA A 166 4.36 4.32 -14.40
N ALA A 167 4.23 3.14 -15.04
CA ALA A 167 5.34 2.49 -15.73
C ALA A 167 5.69 3.13 -17.10
N ALA A 168 4.81 4.02 -17.62
CA ALA A 168 5.00 4.68 -18.92
C ALA A 168 5.62 6.09 -18.80
N ASP A 169 5.73 6.63 -17.58
CA ASP A 169 6.35 7.92 -17.27
C ASP A 169 7.85 7.78 -16.92
#